data_AF-A0A6J4F623-F1
#
_entry.id   AF-A0A6J4F623-F1
#
_cell.length_a   1.000
_cell.length_b   1.000
_cell.length_c   1.000
_cell.angle_alpha   90.00
_cell.angle_beta   90.00
_cell.angle_gamma   90.00
#
_symmetry.space_group_name_H-M   'P 1'
#
loop_
_entity.id
_entity.type
_entity.pdbx_description
1 polymer ?
#
loop_
_entity_poly.entity_id
_entity_poly.type
_entity_poly.pdbx_seq_one_letter_code
_entity_poly.pdbx_strand_id
1 'polypeptide(L)' 'MSYPLFDSGFTLWAADLDARLMERFGATARLLGVKSRLLLDAYYGGDSISATLARIGETIEGSRRG' A
#
# COMPACT_ATOMS: atom_id res chain seq x y z
N MET A 1 5.06 16.38 -5.50
CA MET A 1 4.17 16.06 -6.64
C MET A 1 2.72 16.29 -6.22
N SER A 2 1.95 17.05 -7.01
CA SER A 2 0.50 17.20 -6.81
C SER A 2 -0.20 16.03 -7.50
N TYR A 3 -1.09 15.35 -6.78
CA TYR A 3 -1.90 14.26 -7.31
C TYR A 3 -3.30 14.79 -7.68
N PRO A 4 -3.97 14.20 -8.67
CA PRO A 4 -5.36 14.55 -8.94
C PRO A 4 -6.23 14.31 -7.70
N LEU A 5 -7.24 15.17 -7.52
CA LEU A 5 -8.16 15.10 -6.38
C LEU A 5 -9.06 13.87 -6.41
N PHE A 6 -9.36 13.37 -7.62
CA PHE A 6 -10.12 12.14 -7.83
C PHE A 6 -9.40 11.28 -8.87
N ASP A 7 -9.06 10.07 -8.47
CA ASP A 7 -8.46 9.06 -9.34
C ASP A 7 -9.11 7.71 -9.01
N SER A 8 -10.01 7.29 -9.88
CA SER A 8 -10.68 5.99 -9.76
C SER A 8 -9.71 4.83 -9.92
N GLY A 9 -8.64 5.00 -10.71
CA GLY A 9 -7.60 3.99 -10.89
C GLY A 9 -6.82 3.78 -9.59
N PHE A 10 -6.38 4.87 -8.95
CA PHE A 10 -5.76 4.81 -7.64
C PHE A 10 -6.70 4.19 -6.60
N THR A 11 -7.98 4.58 -6.60
CA THR A 11 -8.96 4.06 -5.64
C THR A 11 -9.13 2.55 -5.75
N LEU A 12 -9.24 2.02 -6.98
CA LEU A 12 -9.35 0.57 -7.22
C LEU A 12 -8.06 -0.17 -6.89
N TRP A 13 -6.91 0.40 -7.26
CA TRP A 13 -5.59 -0.16 -6.96
C TRP A 13 -5.34 -0.24 -5.45
N ALA A 14 -5.71 0.80 -4.70
CA ALA A 14 -5.58 0.84 -3.25
C ALA A 14 -6.52 -0.16 -2.56
N ALA A 15 -7.74 -0.34 -3.08
CA ALA A 15 -8.67 -1.34 -2.57
C ALA A 15 -8.17 -2.79 -2.76
N ASP A 16 -7.59 -3.12 -3.93
CA ASP A 16 -6.99 -4.45 -4.17
C ASP A 16 -5.75 -4.67 -3.28
N LEU A 17 -4.94 -3.63 -3.07
CA LEU A 17 -3.84 -3.70 -2.09
C LEU A 17 -4.35 -4.00 -0.67
N ASP A 18 -5.38 -3.29 -0.22
CA ASP A 18 -5.97 -3.50 1.11
C ASP A 18 -6.57 -4.89 1.26
N ALA A 19 -7.25 -5.42 0.23
CA ALA A 19 -7.76 -6.79 0.24
C ALA A 19 -6.64 -7.82 0.48
N ARG A 20 -5.52 -7.69 -0.25
CA ARG A 20 -4.37 -8.60 -0.11
C ARG A 20 -3.65 -8.45 1.23
N LEU A 21 -3.56 -7.23 1.76
CA LEU A 21 -3.01 -6.98 3.09
C LEU A 21 -3.90 -7.62 4.18
N MET A 22 -5.21 -7.52 4.03
CA MET A 22 -6.17 -8.16 4.92
C MET A 22 -6.02 -9.69 4.90
N GLU A 23 -5.89 -10.29 3.72
CA GLU A 23 -5.67 -11.74 3.58
C GLU A 23 -4.38 -12.22 4.25
N ARG A 24 -3.29 -11.44 4.16
CA ARG A 24 -1.96 -11.85 4.68
C ARG A 24 -1.70 -11.48 6.13
N PHE A 25 -2.17 -10.30 6.55
CA PHE A 25 -1.81 -9.70 7.83
C PHE A 25 -3.03 -9.37 8.72
N GLY A 26 -4.26 -9.57 8.22
CA GLY A 26 -5.47 -9.25 8.94
C GLY A 26 -5.69 -7.75 9.16
N ALA A 27 -5.02 -6.90 8.37
CA ALA A 27 -5.07 -5.45 8.52
C ALA A 27 -4.91 -4.75 7.17
N THR A 28 -5.51 -3.56 7.05
CA THR A 28 -5.36 -2.67 5.89
C THR A 28 -4.07 -1.85 5.97
N ALA A 29 -3.65 -1.23 4.87
CA ALA A 29 -2.48 -0.35 4.81
C ALA A 29 -2.55 0.74 5.88
N ARG A 30 -3.73 1.34 6.10
CA ARG A 30 -3.94 2.36 7.14
C ARG A 30 -3.71 1.82 8.55
N LEU A 31 -4.22 0.63 8.86
CA LEU A 31 -4.04 0.00 10.18
C LEU A 31 -2.59 -0.41 10.42
N LEU A 32 -1.87 -0.75 9.36
CA LEU A 32 -0.44 -1.06 9.38
C LEU A 32 0.45 0.20 9.44
N GLY A 33 -0.14 1.40 9.54
CA GLY A 33 0.59 2.66 9.63
C GLY A 33 1.18 3.16 8.31
N VAL A 34 0.80 2.57 7.18
CA VAL A 34 1.27 2.99 5.85
C VAL A 34 0.66 4.34 5.51
N LYS A 35 1.53 5.34 5.29
CA LYS A 35 1.10 6.69 4.93
C LYS A 35 0.51 6.71 3.53
N SER A 36 -0.66 7.34 3.35
CA SER A 36 -1.33 7.47 2.04
C SER A 36 -0.42 8.09 0.96
N ARG A 37 0.50 8.98 1.37
CA ARG A 37 1.51 9.57 0.47
C ARG A 37 2.39 8.49 -0.19
N LEU A 38 2.81 7.47 0.56
CA LEU A 38 3.62 6.37 0.02
C LEU A 38 2.84 5.52 -0.98
N LEU A 39 1.54 5.32 -0.74
CA LEU A 39 0.67 4.60 -1.68
C LEU A 39 0.49 5.38 -2.99
N LEU A 40 0.31 6.70 -2.90
CA LEU A 40 0.22 7.58 -4.07
C LEU A 40 1.55 7.59 -4.84
N ASP A 41 2.67 7.77 -4.14
CA ASP A 41 4.00 7.77 -4.75
C ASP A 41 4.26 6.42 -5.46
N ALA A 42 3.86 5.29 -4.88
CA ALA A 42 3.97 3.97 -5.51
C ALA A 42 3.09 3.85 -6.77
N TYR A 43 1.80 4.20 -6.66
CA TYR A 43 0.86 4.12 -7.78
C TYR A 43 1.29 4.98 -8.97
N TYR A 44 1.57 6.26 -8.74
CA TYR A 44 2.00 7.17 -9.80
C TYR A 44 3.45 6.93 -10.24
N GLY A 45 4.25 6.24 -9.42
CA GLY A 45 5.57 5.73 -9.80
C GLY A 45 5.53 4.50 -10.70
N GLY A 46 4.35 3.91 -10.93
CA GLY A 46 4.17 2.72 -11.77
C GLY A 46 4.40 1.41 -11.03
N ASP A 47 4.40 1.42 -9.70
CA ASP A 47 4.56 0.20 -8.91
C ASP A 47 3.36 -0.73 -9.06
N SER A 48 3.64 -2.02 -9.27
CA SER A 48 2.60 -3.05 -9.22
C SER A 48 2.15 -3.29 -7.78
N ILE A 49 0.91 -3.77 -7.61
CA ILE A 49 0.36 -4.13 -6.30
C ILE A 49 1.24 -5.17 -5.60
N SER A 50 1.73 -6.16 -6.34
CA SER A 50 2.61 -7.20 -5.80
C SER A 50 3.94 -6.64 -5.28
N ALA A 51 4.54 -5.68 -5.99
CA ALA A 51 5.78 -5.04 -5.56
C ALA A 51 5.58 -4.16 -4.31
N THR A 52 4.47 -3.43 -4.23
CA THR A 52 4.12 -2.63 -3.05
C THR A 52 3.82 -3.52 -1.84
N LEU A 53 3.07 -4.61 -2.05
CA LEU A 53 2.73 -5.57 -1.00
C LEU A 53 3.99 -6.21 -0.40
N ALA A 54 4.97 -6.57 -1.23
CA ALA A 54 6.25 -7.12 -0.78
C ALA A 54 7.01 -6.12 0.11
N ARG A 55 7.14 -4.86 -0.32
CA ARG A 55 7.81 -3.79 0.45
C ARG A 55 7.14 -3.55 1.81
N ILE A 56 5.80 -3.54 1.86
CA ILE A 56 5.05 -3.40 3.12
C ILE A 56 5.32 -4.61 4.03
N GLY A 57 5.30 -5.83 3.47
CA GLY A 57 5.61 -7.05 4.20
C GLY A 57 7.01 -7.03 4.84
N GLU A 58 8.04 -6.69 4.07
CA GLU A 58 9.42 -6.56 4.56
C GLU A 58 9.54 -5.56 5.71
N THR A 59 8.82 -4.43 5.63
CA THR A 59 8.80 -3.41 6.68
C THR A 59 8.17 -3.93 7.98
N ILE A 60 7.06 -4.66 7.87
CA ILE A 60 6.35 -5.26 9.02
C ILE A 60 7.20 -6.34 9.67
N GLU A 61 7.78 -7.23 8.87
CA GLU A 61 8.62 -8.33 9.36
C GLU A 61 9.91 -7.82 9.99
N GLY A 62 10.53 -6.79 9.40
CA GLY A 62 11.69 -6.11 9.97
C GLY A 62 11.37 -5.47 11.33
N SER A 63 10.17 -4.91 11.49
CA SER A 63 9.72 -4.30 12.75
C SER A 63 9.43 -5.33 13.86
N ARG A 64 9.20 -6.60 13.52
CA ARG A 64 8.98 -7.68 14.52
C ARG A 64 10.27 -8.31 15.04
N ARG A 65 11.40 -8.07 14.37
CA ARG A 65 12.70 -8.67 14.72
C ARG A 65 13.60 -7.77 15.58
N GLY A 66 13.23 -6.51 15.79
CA GLY A 66 13.91 -5.56 16.68
C GLY A 66 13.18 -5.43 18.01
#